data_AF-G2MEQ4-F1
#
_entry.id   AF-G2MEQ4-F1
#
_cell.length_a   1.000
_cell.length_b   1.000
_cell.length_c   1.000
_cell.angle_alpha   90.00
_cell.angle_beta   90.00
_cell.angle_gamma   90.00
#
_symmetry.space_group_name_H-M   'P 1'
#
loop_
_entity.id
_entity.type
_entity.pdbx_description
1 polymer ?
#
loop_
_entity_poly.entity_id
_entity_poly.type
_entity_poly.pdbx_seq_one_letter_code
_entity_poly.pdbx_strand_id
1 'polypeptide(L)'
;MKLPKALNEATAGAALKYHIKRALERSHSISDFTKNLELSAKNSKFSNATMRKIEEITQGVKSAKENITKQDKALQHAITPLKEFGTNYPEFTLKPKEALEKLLQEKNGQVAGAAYRDDLGGVDFVWGKDGKDGYGLAHILEKREKQYTRLGLNAEQIKERTDELLKSIPEVIENGTLFKDDLGRVSVELNNIRVGLKNTWDNNNLNNHFVVTSYERDEKALRELETKPPLSNDYKDNSNYSALNLNENNPTKESLTSQEPPLSILEKSQLEKQKKLESERLAKAEKERAQKIKDKEEKKLKAEIRAQKNATLGKSELDREISKSENIPYKE
;
A
#
# COMPACT_ATOMS: atom_id res chain seq x y z
N MET A 1 -41.66 -15.53 -48.61
CA MET A 1 -40.58 -14.52 -48.68
C MET A 1 -39.63 -14.75 -47.50
N LYS A 2 -38.36 -15.14 -47.73
CA LYS A 2 -37.34 -15.22 -46.67
C LYS A 2 -36.68 -13.83 -46.54
N LEU A 3 -36.76 -13.23 -45.36
CA LEU A 3 -36.10 -11.95 -45.05
C LEU A 3 -34.57 -12.10 -45.12
N PRO A 4 -33.84 -11.07 -45.60
CA PRO A 4 -32.39 -11.12 -45.76
C PRO A 4 -31.68 -11.30 -44.41
N LYS A 5 -30.67 -12.17 -44.39
CA LYS A 5 -29.97 -12.66 -43.19
C LYS A 5 -29.44 -11.53 -42.29
N ALA A 6 -28.97 -10.43 -42.88
CA ALA A 6 -28.46 -9.24 -42.17
C ALA A 6 -29.54 -8.48 -41.40
N LEU A 7 -30.78 -8.41 -41.91
CA LEU A 7 -31.90 -7.77 -41.21
C LEU A 7 -32.29 -8.57 -39.96
N ASN A 8 -32.25 -9.90 -40.07
CA ASN A 8 -32.61 -10.82 -39.00
C ASN A 8 -31.62 -10.78 -37.82
N GLU A 9 -30.33 -10.56 -38.08
CA GLU A 9 -29.30 -10.43 -37.04
C GLU A 9 -29.32 -9.07 -36.34
N ALA A 10 -29.54 -7.97 -37.08
CA ALA A 10 -29.68 -6.63 -36.50
C ALA A 10 -30.91 -6.55 -35.56
N THR A 11 -32.04 -7.13 -35.98
CA THR A 11 -33.24 -7.22 -35.13
C THR A 11 -33.03 -8.15 -33.93
N ALA A 12 -32.32 -9.27 -34.09
CA ALA A 12 -31.99 -10.18 -32.99
C ALA A 12 -31.04 -9.55 -31.96
N GLY A 13 -30.07 -8.74 -32.40
CA GLY A 13 -29.17 -8.00 -31.52
C GLY A 13 -29.91 -6.93 -30.69
N ALA A 14 -30.81 -6.17 -31.32
CA ALA A 14 -31.64 -5.20 -30.62
C ALA A 14 -32.57 -5.87 -29.59
N ALA A 15 -33.16 -7.00 -29.93
CA ALA A 15 -33.98 -7.78 -29.01
C ALA A 15 -33.17 -8.32 -27.83
N LEU A 16 -32.00 -8.93 -28.08
CA LEU A 16 -31.12 -9.40 -27.01
C LEU A 16 -30.73 -8.26 -26.06
N LYS A 17 -30.34 -7.10 -26.61
CA LYS A 17 -30.00 -5.90 -25.83
C LYS A 17 -31.16 -5.44 -24.95
N TYR A 18 -32.39 -5.43 -25.47
CA TYR A 18 -33.58 -5.10 -24.70
C TYR A 18 -33.78 -6.06 -23.53
N HIS A 19 -33.62 -7.36 -23.75
CA HIS A 19 -33.82 -8.37 -22.73
C HIS A 19 -32.74 -8.33 -21.63
N ILE A 20 -31.48 -8.09 -21.99
CA ILE A 20 -30.40 -7.86 -21.02
C ILE A 20 -30.69 -6.61 -20.18
N LYS A 21 -31.07 -5.48 -20.82
CA LYS A 21 -31.41 -4.24 -20.11
C LYS A 21 -32.56 -4.46 -19.12
N ARG A 22 -33.63 -5.13 -19.56
CA ARG A 22 -34.79 -5.42 -18.71
C ARG A 22 -34.46 -6.39 -17.58
N ALA A 23 -33.56 -7.35 -17.81
CA ALA A 23 -33.07 -8.23 -16.75
C ALA A 23 -32.26 -7.42 -15.72
N LEU A 24 -31.41 -6.48 -16.14
CA LEU A 24 -30.66 -5.60 -15.22
C LEU A 24 -31.59 -4.73 -14.37
N GLU A 25 -32.55 -4.05 -15.00
CA GLU A 25 -33.49 -3.14 -14.31
C GLU A 25 -34.36 -3.83 -13.25
N ARG A 26 -34.61 -5.13 -13.40
CA ARG A 26 -35.48 -5.92 -12.52
C ARG A 26 -34.73 -6.69 -11.45
N SER A 27 -33.40 -6.62 -11.45
CA SER A 27 -32.57 -7.48 -10.62
C SER A 27 -31.86 -6.66 -9.56
N HIS A 28 -31.98 -7.13 -8.31
CA HIS A 28 -31.30 -6.53 -7.16
C HIS A 28 -30.06 -7.35 -6.75
N SER A 29 -29.81 -8.46 -7.43
CA SER A 29 -28.63 -9.31 -7.24
C SER A 29 -28.18 -9.94 -8.56
N ILE A 30 -26.93 -10.43 -8.60
CA ILE A 30 -26.38 -11.17 -9.75
C ILE A 30 -27.19 -12.46 -10.01
N SER A 31 -27.67 -13.10 -8.95
CA SER A 31 -28.54 -14.28 -9.05
C SER A 31 -29.87 -13.93 -9.72
N ASP A 32 -30.49 -12.81 -9.33
CA ASP A 32 -31.75 -12.35 -9.93
C ASP A 32 -31.56 -12.01 -11.40
N PHE A 33 -30.44 -11.35 -11.74
CA PHE A 33 -30.11 -11.02 -13.12
C PHE A 33 -30.04 -12.25 -14.00
N THR A 34 -29.29 -13.27 -13.56
CA THR A 34 -29.13 -14.53 -14.29
C THR A 34 -30.49 -15.21 -14.49
N LYS A 35 -31.30 -15.31 -13.42
CA LYS A 35 -32.64 -15.91 -13.48
C LYS A 35 -33.59 -15.15 -14.40
N ASN A 36 -33.59 -13.82 -14.34
CA ASN A 36 -34.44 -12.97 -15.16
C ASN A 36 -34.04 -13.02 -16.63
N LEU A 37 -32.73 -13.05 -16.93
CA LEU A 37 -32.24 -13.17 -18.30
C LEU A 37 -32.60 -14.53 -18.91
N GLU A 38 -32.42 -15.63 -18.16
CA GLU A 38 -32.82 -16.98 -18.61
C GLU A 38 -34.32 -17.11 -18.84
N LEU A 39 -35.14 -16.61 -17.92
CA LEU A 39 -36.61 -16.59 -18.07
C LEU A 39 -37.02 -15.79 -19.30
N SER A 40 -36.40 -14.63 -19.48
CA SER A 40 -36.66 -13.78 -20.61
C SER A 40 -36.25 -14.44 -21.94
N ALA A 41 -35.10 -15.11 -21.96
CA ALA A 41 -34.60 -15.82 -23.14
C ALA A 41 -35.54 -16.95 -23.58
N LYS A 42 -36.04 -17.75 -22.61
CA LYS A 42 -37.02 -18.83 -22.85
C LYS A 42 -38.32 -18.31 -23.46
N ASN A 43 -38.76 -17.12 -23.06
CA ASN A 43 -40.02 -16.55 -23.54
C ASN A 43 -39.90 -15.87 -24.92
N SER A 44 -38.70 -15.44 -25.32
CA SER A 44 -38.49 -14.59 -26.51
C SER A 44 -38.33 -15.34 -27.84
N LYS A 45 -38.41 -16.68 -27.87
CA LYS A 45 -38.26 -17.52 -29.08
C LYS A 45 -37.02 -17.15 -29.91
N PHE A 46 -35.89 -16.90 -29.25
CA PHE A 46 -34.64 -16.54 -29.90
C PHE A 46 -34.11 -17.65 -30.82
N SER A 47 -33.29 -17.27 -31.79
CA SER A 47 -32.55 -18.25 -32.60
C SER A 47 -31.54 -19.01 -31.74
N ASN A 48 -31.16 -20.23 -32.17
CA ASN A 48 -30.15 -21.03 -31.47
C ASN A 48 -28.82 -20.28 -31.30
N ALA A 49 -28.44 -19.44 -32.28
CA ALA A 49 -27.23 -18.62 -32.20
C ALA A 49 -27.32 -17.57 -31.08
N THR A 50 -28.47 -16.92 -30.92
CA THR A 50 -28.70 -15.94 -29.83
C THR A 50 -28.81 -16.64 -28.48
N MET A 51 -29.44 -17.81 -28.40
CA MET A 51 -29.50 -18.62 -27.18
C MET A 51 -28.10 -19.01 -26.69
N ARG A 52 -27.20 -19.42 -27.60
CA ARG A 52 -25.79 -19.70 -27.26
C ARG A 52 -25.08 -18.48 -26.67
N LYS A 53 -25.27 -17.29 -27.26
CA LYS A 53 -24.70 -16.04 -26.70
C LYS A 53 -25.23 -15.74 -25.30
N ILE A 54 -26.52 -15.98 -25.06
CA ILE A 54 -27.12 -15.80 -23.72
C ILE A 54 -26.50 -16.78 -22.72
N GLU A 55 -26.31 -18.03 -23.12
CA GLU A 55 -25.65 -19.04 -22.29
C GLU A 55 -24.19 -18.69 -21.98
N GLU A 56 -23.43 -18.20 -22.97
CA GLU A 56 -22.07 -17.69 -22.76
C GLU A 56 -22.07 -16.51 -21.75
N ILE A 57 -23.03 -15.59 -21.85
CA ILE A 57 -23.19 -14.47 -20.91
C ILE A 57 -23.51 -14.99 -19.50
N THR A 58 -24.45 -15.91 -19.34
CA THR A 58 -24.84 -16.42 -18.01
C THR A 58 -23.72 -17.23 -17.36
N GLN A 59 -22.96 -18.02 -18.13
CA GLN A 59 -21.77 -18.70 -17.63
C GLN A 59 -20.68 -17.71 -17.23
N GLY A 60 -20.40 -16.69 -18.05
CA GLY A 60 -19.43 -15.64 -17.71
C GLY A 60 -19.79 -14.89 -16.43
N VAL A 61 -21.07 -14.55 -16.25
CA VAL A 61 -21.60 -13.91 -15.03
C VAL A 61 -21.45 -14.83 -13.81
N LYS A 62 -21.70 -16.14 -13.98
CA LYS A 62 -21.51 -17.13 -12.92
C LYS A 62 -20.04 -17.22 -12.49
N SER A 63 -19.12 -17.33 -13.45
CA SER A 63 -17.67 -17.37 -13.17
C SER A 63 -17.19 -16.08 -12.50
N ALA A 64 -17.65 -14.91 -12.97
CA ALA A 64 -17.33 -13.63 -12.34
C ALA A 64 -17.83 -13.56 -10.89
N LYS A 65 -19.06 -14.01 -10.63
CA LYS A 65 -19.62 -14.07 -9.27
C LYS A 65 -18.80 -14.98 -8.34
N GLU A 66 -18.40 -16.16 -8.82
CA GLU A 66 -17.57 -17.08 -8.06
C GLU A 66 -16.20 -16.48 -7.72
N ASN A 67 -15.58 -15.78 -8.67
CA ASN A 67 -14.31 -15.08 -8.45
C ASN A 67 -14.45 -13.96 -7.42
N ILE A 68 -15.49 -13.12 -7.53
CA ILE A 68 -15.77 -12.06 -6.55
C ILE A 68 -15.98 -12.64 -5.14
N THR A 69 -16.72 -13.76 -5.05
CA THR A 69 -16.98 -14.41 -3.75
C THR A 69 -15.69 -14.98 -3.13
N LYS A 70 -14.79 -15.52 -3.95
CA LYS A 70 -13.47 -16.00 -3.50
C LYS A 70 -12.60 -14.84 -3.01
N GLN A 71 -12.57 -13.73 -3.74
CA GLN A 71 -11.83 -12.53 -3.36
C GLN A 71 -12.39 -11.92 -2.07
N ASP A 72 -13.71 -11.80 -1.93
CA ASP A 72 -14.34 -11.27 -0.71
C ASP A 72 -13.99 -12.13 0.52
N LYS A 73 -14.07 -13.45 0.41
CA LYS A 73 -13.63 -14.35 1.49
C LYS A 73 -12.15 -14.19 1.82
N ALA A 74 -11.30 -14.10 0.80
CA ALA A 74 -9.86 -13.91 1.01
C ALA A 74 -9.57 -12.59 1.71
N LEU A 75 -10.29 -11.52 1.37
CA LEU A 75 -10.19 -10.22 2.05
C LEU A 75 -10.70 -10.29 3.50
N GLN A 76 -11.83 -10.96 3.76
CA GLN A 76 -12.35 -11.14 5.12
C GLN A 76 -11.35 -11.87 6.03
N HIS A 77 -10.70 -12.91 5.51
CA HIS A 77 -9.62 -13.58 6.24
C HIS A 77 -8.39 -12.68 6.40
N ALA A 78 -8.04 -11.91 5.36
CA ALA A 78 -6.93 -10.98 5.37
C ALA A 78 -7.04 -9.87 6.42
N ILE A 79 -8.24 -9.52 6.88
CA ILE A 79 -8.45 -8.43 7.84
C ILE A 79 -8.68 -8.91 9.27
N THR A 80 -8.54 -10.21 9.54
CA THR A 80 -8.76 -10.78 10.88
C THR A 80 -7.57 -10.47 11.78
N PRO A 81 -7.72 -9.65 12.84
CA PRO A 81 -6.61 -9.26 13.70
C PRO A 81 -6.22 -10.38 14.67
N LEU A 82 -4.93 -10.45 14.99
CA LEU A 82 -4.39 -11.37 15.99
C LEU A 82 -4.30 -10.68 17.35
N LYS A 83 -4.93 -11.22 18.40
CA LYS A 83 -5.03 -10.54 19.72
C LYS A 83 -3.67 -10.30 20.37
N GLU A 84 -2.74 -11.21 20.12
CA GLU A 84 -1.37 -11.24 20.60
C GLU A 84 -0.54 -10.04 20.09
N PHE A 85 -0.96 -9.43 18.98
CA PHE A 85 -0.35 -8.22 18.43
C PHE A 85 -0.91 -6.92 19.02
N GLY A 86 -1.87 -7.00 19.95
CA GLY A 86 -2.44 -5.85 20.65
C GLY A 86 -3.57 -5.16 19.88
N THR A 87 -3.68 -3.84 20.05
CA THR A 87 -4.74 -3.03 19.44
C THR A 87 -4.67 -3.07 17.91
N ASN A 88 -5.78 -3.40 17.25
CA ASN A 88 -5.87 -3.32 15.79
C ASN A 88 -6.41 -1.95 15.35
N TYR A 89 -5.86 -1.39 14.28
CA TYR A 89 -6.32 -0.15 13.65
C TYR A 89 -6.95 -0.43 12.26
N PRO A 90 -8.22 -0.90 12.22
CA PRO A 90 -8.87 -1.34 10.98
C PRO A 90 -9.12 -0.21 9.97
N GLU A 91 -9.06 1.05 10.37
CA GLU A 91 -9.25 2.21 9.49
C GLU A 91 -8.13 2.38 8.43
N PHE A 92 -7.00 1.71 8.66
CA PHE A 92 -5.81 1.69 7.79
C PHE A 92 -5.62 0.36 7.04
N THR A 93 -6.62 -0.52 7.04
CA THR A 93 -6.62 -1.73 6.22
C THR A 93 -6.57 -1.39 4.72
N LEU A 94 -5.77 -2.13 3.94
CA LEU A 94 -5.44 -1.86 2.53
C LEU A 94 -4.84 -0.47 2.25
N LYS A 95 -4.24 0.14 3.28
CA LYS A 95 -3.58 1.45 3.22
C LYS A 95 -2.19 1.34 3.82
N PRO A 96 -1.25 0.68 3.13
CA PRO A 96 0.00 0.26 3.76
C PRO A 96 0.88 1.42 4.21
N LYS A 97 0.85 2.57 3.52
CA LYS A 97 1.60 3.77 3.90
C LYS A 97 1.03 4.39 5.18
N GLU A 98 -0.28 4.59 5.23
CA GLU A 98 -0.96 5.15 6.41
C GLU A 98 -0.93 4.19 7.60
N ALA A 99 -1.00 2.88 7.36
CA ALA A 99 -0.84 1.85 8.37
C ALA A 99 0.53 1.89 9.04
N LEU A 100 1.59 2.03 8.23
CA LEU A 100 2.95 2.20 8.73
C LEU A 100 3.06 3.46 9.59
N GLU A 101 2.62 4.62 9.08
CA GLU A 101 2.66 5.89 9.81
C GLU A 101 1.91 5.80 11.14
N LYS A 102 0.74 5.17 11.15
CA LYS A 102 -0.04 4.96 12.37
C LYS A 102 0.74 4.14 13.40
N LEU A 103 1.34 3.03 12.99
CA LEU A 103 2.12 2.19 13.91
C LEU A 103 3.39 2.88 14.42
N LEU A 104 4.05 3.69 13.60
CA LEU A 104 5.19 4.49 14.02
C LEU A 104 4.79 5.58 15.03
N GLN A 105 3.57 6.12 14.91
CA GLN A 105 3.03 7.09 15.86
C GLN A 105 2.66 6.45 17.21
N GLU A 106 1.92 5.35 17.18
CA GLU A 106 1.39 4.70 18.40
C GLU A 106 2.43 3.82 19.09
N LYS A 107 3.39 3.30 18.33
CA LYS A 107 4.43 2.37 18.79
C LYS A 107 3.86 1.16 19.55
N ASN A 108 2.70 0.68 19.11
CA ASN A 108 2.05 -0.52 19.60
C ASN A 108 1.02 -1.02 18.57
N GLY A 109 0.51 -2.22 18.80
CA GLY A 109 -0.61 -2.73 18.03
C GLY A 109 -0.24 -3.28 16.66
N GLN A 110 -1.26 -3.35 15.81
CA GLN A 110 -1.20 -3.89 14.45
C GLN A 110 -2.18 -3.19 13.51
N VAL A 111 -1.97 -3.39 12.23
CA VAL A 111 -2.95 -3.18 11.18
C VAL A 111 -3.09 -4.50 10.42
N ALA A 112 -4.16 -5.24 10.72
CA ALA A 112 -4.48 -6.46 10.01
C ALA A 112 -4.92 -6.15 8.57
N GLY A 113 -4.36 -6.88 7.61
CA GLY A 113 -4.58 -6.66 6.19
C GLY A 113 -4.12 -5.28 5.73
N ALA A 114 -3.01 -4.77 6.27
CA ALA A 114 -2.42 -3.49 5.86
C ALA A 114 -2.15 -3.45 4.34
N ALA A 115 -1.73 -4.59 3.78
CA ALA A 115 -1.64 -4.82 2.34
C ALA A 115 -2.26 -6.15 1.95
N TYR A 116 -2.57 -6.32 0.66
CA TYR A 116 -3.07 -7.57 0.10
C TYR A 116 -2.48 -7.79 -1.30
N ARG A 117 -2.12 -9.03 -1.60
CA ARG A 117 -1.67 -9.47 -2.92
C ARG A 117 -2.23 -10.84 -3.25
N ASP A 118 -2.59 -11.08 -4.51
CA ASP A 118 -3.16 -12.37 -4.94
C ASP A 118 -2.20 -13.56 -4.77
N ASP A 119 -0.88 -13.34 -4.90
CA ASP A 119 0.17 -14.37 -4.80
C ASP A 119 0.70 -14.60 -3.37
N LEU A 120 0.32 -13.75 -2.41
CA LEU A 120 0.81 -13.74 -1.03
C LEU A 120 -0.31 -13.79 0.02
N GLY A 121 -1.48 -13.27 -0.29
CA GLY A 121 -2.60 -13.07 0.63
C GLY A 121 -2.50 -11.75 1.40
N GLY A 122 -3.17 -11.70 2.57
CA GLY A 122 -3.12 -10.56 3.49
C GLY A 122 -1.75 -10.40 4.14
N VAL A 123 -1.29 -9.16 4.23
CA VAL A 123 -0.06 -8.78 4.94
C VAL A 123 -0.39 -7.83 6.08
N ASP A 124 -0.10 -8.27 7.29
CA ASP A 124 -0.30 -7.50 8.51
C ASP A 124 0.95 -6.69 8.84
N PHE A 125 0.75 -5.43 9.20
CA PHE A 125 1.81 -4.60 9.76
C PHE A 125 1.68 -4.63 11.27
N VAL A 126 2.77 -4.91 11.97
CA VAL A 126 2.76 -5.13 13.42
C VAL A 126 3.89 -4.32 14.04
N TRP A 127 3.60 -3.61 15.14
CA TRP A 127 4.65 -2.93 15.90
C TRP A 127 5.65 -3.95 16.45
N GLY A 128 5.12 -4.99 17.11
CA GLY A 128 5.88 -6.16 17.53
C GLY A 128 6.77 -5.90 18.74
N LYS A 129 7.90 -6.61 18.79
CA LYS A 129 8.82 -6.64 19.93
C LYS A 129 10.25 -6.52 19.44
N ASP A 130 11.09 -5.80 20.16
CA ASP A 130 12.53 -5.75 19.94
C ASP A 130 13.26 -6.97 20.55
N GLY A 131 14.57 -7.02 20.37
CA GLY A 131 15.46 -8.03 20.96
C GLY A 131 15.75 -9.23 20.06
N LYS A 132 16.28 -10.29 20.70
CA LYS A 132 16.77 -11.51 20.02
C LYS A 132 15.65 -12.23 19.27
N ASP A 133 14.51 -12.39 19.91
CA ASP A 133 13.31 -13.02 19.35
C ASP A 133 12.29 -11.96 18.90
N GLY A 134 12.79 -10.78 18.54
CA GLY A 134 11.98 -9.67 18.09
C GLY A 134 11.39 -9.89 16.70
N TYR A 135 10.32 -9.15 16.42
CA TYR A 135 9.61 -9.14 15.15
C TYR A 135 8.90 -7.79 14.97
N GLY A 136 8.45 -7.49 13.75
CA GLY A 136 7.72 -6.26 13.46
C GLY A 136 8.61 -5.02 13.34
N LEU A 137 7.98 -3.85 13.38
CA LEU A 137 8.65 -2.57 13.19
C LEU A 137 9.66 -2.25 14.30
N ALA A 138 9.36 -2.59 15.57
CA ALA A 138 10.26 -2.41 16.69
C ALA A 138 11.59 -3.15 16.49
N HIS A 139 11.52 -4.38 15.98
CA HIS A 139 12.70 -5.17 15.67
C HIS A 139 13.50 -4.60 14.50
N ILE A 140 12.82 -4.10 13.45
CA ILE A 140 13.48 -3.49 12.30
C ILE A 140 14.31 -2.29 12.76
N LEU A 141 13.69 -1.38 13.51
CA LEU A 141 14.32 -0.18 14.08
C LEU A 141 15.59 -0.55 14.86
N GLU A 142 15.46 -1.41 15.88
CA GLU A 142 16.58 -1.80 16.73
C GLU A 142 17.73 -2.44 15.94
N LYS A 143 17.42 -3.35 15.02
CA LYS A 143 18.44 -4.05 14.22
C LYS A 143 19.14 -3.11 13.25
N ARG A 144 18.42 -2.19 12.61
CA ARG A 144 19.00 -1.26 11.64
C ARG A 144 19.84 -0.19 12.32
N GLU A 145 19.37 0.38 13.43
CA GLU A 145 20.15 1.33 14.23
C GLU A 145 21.49 0.72 14.68
N LYS A 146 21.47 -0.52 15.18
CA LYS A 146 22.70 -1.24 15.57
C LYS A 146 23.61 -1.54 14.38
N GLN A 147 23.03 -1.94 13.24
CA GLN A 147 23.78 -2.21 12.02
C GLN A 147 24.49 -0.95 11.53
N TYR A 148 23.78 0.17 11.42
CA TYR A 148 24.32 1.43 10.93
C TYR A 148 25.32 2.07 11.92
N THR A 149 25.08 1.95 13.23
CA THR A 149 26.06 2.32 14.25
C THR A 149 27.39 1.57 14.07
N ARG A 150 27.34 0.25 13.81
CA ARG A 150 28.54 -0.55 13.57
C ARG A 150 29.29 -0.14 12.30
N LEU A 151 28.60 0.47 11.35
CA LEU A 151 29.19 1.01 10.12
C LEU A 151 29.74 2.43 10.28
N GLY A 152 29.70 3.00 11.49
CA GLY A 152 30.26 4.31 11.79
C GLY A 152 29.40 5.51 11.34
N LEU A 153 28.12 5.31 11.06
CA LEU A 153 27.20 6.42 10.77
C LEU A 153 26.93 7.24 12.03
N ASN A 154 26.68 8.55 11.84
CA ASN A 154 26.23 9.41 12.93
C ASN A 154 24.72 9.22 13.19
N ALA A 155 24.22 9.75 14.31
CA ALA A 155 22.82 9.56 14.72
C ALA A 155 21.79 10.10 13.71
N GLU A 156 22.08 11.21 13.03
CA GLU A 156 21.17 11.81 12.04
C GLU A 156 21.07 10.93 10.79
N GLN A 157 22.21 10.45 10.29
CA GLN A 157 22.29 9.54 9.14
C GLN A 157 21.61 8.20 9.43
N ILE A 158 21.78 7.67 10.64
CA ILE A 158 21.13 6.43 11.07
C ILE A 158 19.61 6.59 11.00
N LYS A 159 19.10 7.70 11.55
CA LYS A 159 17.67 7.98 11.56
C LYS A 159 17.11 8.14 10.15
N GLU A 160 17.76 8.95 9.32
CA GLU A 160 17.34 9.20 7.93
C GLU A 160 17.27 7.89 7.14
N ARG A 161 18.35 7.09 7.16
CA ARG A 161 18.40 5.81 6.43
C ARG A 161 17.39 4.80 6.95
N THR A 162 17.15 4.78 8.26
CA THR A 162 16.14 3.88 8.85
C THR A 162 14.72 4.31 8.45
N ASP A 163 14.44 5.61 8.45
CA ASP A 163 13.16 6.16 8.01
C ASP A 163 12.91 5.89 6.52
N GLU A 164 13.93 6.02 5.66
CA GLU A 164 13.85 5.66 4.25
C GLU A 164 13.53 4.18 4.05
N LEU A 165 14.25 3.29 4.75
CA LEU A 165 13.98 1.85 4.70
C LEU A 165 12.54 1.55 5.13
N LEU A 166 12.05 2.13 6.22
CA LEU A 166 10.70 1.91 6.69
C LEU A 166 9.66 2.37 5.68
N LYS A 167 9.81 3.57 5.13
CA LYS A 167 8.91 4.13 4.12
C LYS A 167 8.87 3.32 2.82
N SER A 168 9.95 2.58 2.52
CA SER A 168 9.99 1.68 1.37
C SER A 168 9.21 0.38 1.57
N ILE A 169 8.95 -0.07 2.81
CA ILE A 169 8.29 -1.36 3.09
C ILE A 169 6.96 -1.51 2.35
N PRO A 170 6.03 -0.53 2.39
CA PRO A 170 4.80 -0.56 1.59
C PRO A 170 5.04 -0.82 0.10
N GLU A 171 6.00 -0.10 -0.50
CA GLU A 171 6.29 -0.19 -1.93
C GLU A 171 6.94 -1.52 -2.30
N VAL A 172 7.85 -2.02 -1.45
CA VAL A 172 8.46 -3.35 -1.63
C VAL A 172 7.40 -4.44 -1.57
N ILE A 173 6.47 -4.37 -0.60
CA ILE A 173 5.38 -5.33 -0.50
C ILE A 173 4.47 -5.27 -1.73
N GLU A 174 4.13 -4.09 -2.23
CA GLU A 174 3.22 -3.92 -3.37
C GLU A 174 3.86 -4.36 -4.70
N ASN A 175 5.09 -3.91 -4.97
CA ASN A 175 5.71 -4.04 -6.30
C ASN A 175 6.86 -5.06 -6.36
N GLY A 176 7.27 -5.62 -5.23
CA GLY A 176 8.41 -6.53 -5.16
C GLY A 176 8.14 -7.96 -5.62
N THR A 177 9.21 -8.68 -5.91
CA THR A 177 9.18 -10.09 -6.31
C THR A 177 9.13 -10.99 -5.08
N LEU A 178 8.24 -11.97 -5.10
CA LEU A 178 8.09 -12.95 -4.03
C LEU A 178 9.24 -13.97 -4.07
N PHE A 179 9.90 -14.16 -2.93
CA PHE A 179 10.92 -15.16 -2.70
C PHE A 179 10.47 -16.12 -1.60
N LYS A 180 10.65 -17.42 -1.83
CA LYS A 180 10.49 -18.47 -0.83
C LYS A 180 11.79 -19.23 -0.76
N ASP A 181 12.33 -19.40 0.44
CA ASP A 181 13.50 -20.24 0.62
C ASP A 181 13.12 -21.70 0.89
N ASP A 182 14.12 -22.58 0.93
CA ASP A 182 13.95 -24.02 1.12
C ASP A 182 13.34 -24.37 2.50
N LEU A 183 13.34 -23.42 3.44
CA LEU A 183 12.74 -23.54 4.76
C LEU A 183 11.29 -23.01 4.80
N GLY A 184 10.76 -22.59 3.64
CA GLY A 184 9.41 -22.04 3.51
C GLY A 184 9.26 -20.61 4.04
N ARG A 185 10.36 -19.90 4.34
CA ARG A 185 10.31 -18.49 4.74
C ARG A 185 10.01 -17.65 3.52
N VAL A 186 9.04 -16.75 3.68
CA VAL A 186 8.57 -15.89 2.61
C VAL A 186 9.24 -14.53 2.75
N SER A 187 9.66 -13.95 1.64
CA SER A 187 10.19 -12.58 1.60
C SER A 187 9.74 -11.91 0.31
N VAL A 188 9.65 -10.59 0.34
CA VAL A 188 9.40 -9.80 -0.86
C VAL A 188 10.60 -8.90 -1.08
N GLU A 189 11.07 -8.84 -2.31
CA GLU A 189 12.27 -8.09 -2.67
C GLU A 189 12.00 -7.13 -3.81
N LEU A 190 12.39 -5.88 -3.64
CA LEU A 190 12.34 -4.85 -4.67
C LEU A 190 13.63 -4.06 -4.63
N ASN A 191 14.25 -3.90 -5.81
CA ASN A 191 15.58 -3.31 -5.96
C ASN A 191 16.58 -4.05 -5.08
N ASN A 192 16.90 -3.43 -3.94
CA ASN A 192 17.92 -3.89 -3.04
C ASN A 192 17.42 -3.97 -1.59
N ILE A 193 16.10 -3.95 -1.41
CA ILE A 193 15.43 -4.01 -0.12
C ILE A 193 14.65 -5.30 -0.06
N ARG A 194 14.83 -6.04 1.03
CA ARG A 194 14.12 -7.28 1.29
C ARG A 194 13.27 -7.13 2.55
N VAL A 195 11.99 -7.42 2.42
CA VAL A 195 11.03 -7.52 3.52
C VAL A 195 10.78 -8.99 3.83
N GLY A 196 11.16 -9.41 5.03
CA GLY A 196 10.94 -10.76 5.54
C GLY A 196 9.55 -10.89 6.14
N LEU A 197 8.82 -11.93 5.70
CA LEU A 197 7.45 -12.22 6.09
C LEU A 197 7.36 -13.57 6.80
N LYS A 198 6.42 -13.67 7.74
CA LYS A 198 6.13 -14.91 8.45
C LYS A 198 4.63 -15.14 8.51
N ASN A 199 4.22 -16.38 8.34
CA ASN A 199 2.83 -16.83 8.39
C ASN A 199 2.58 -17.81 9.55
N THR A 200 3.43 -17.79 10.57
CA THR A 200 3.29 -18.66 11.74
C THR A 200 3.45 -17.87 13.04
N TRP A 201 2.60 -18.19 14.00
CA TRP A 201 2.64 -17.61 15.34
C TRP A 201 2.39 -18.70 16.38
N ASP A 202 3.29 -18.83 17.35
CA ASP A 202 3.23 -19.84 18.41
C ASP A 202 2.87 -21.26 17.91
N ASN A 203 3.64 -21.74 16.92
CA ASN A 203 3.45 -23.03 16.22
C ASN A 203 2.13 -23.20 15.45
N ASN A 204 1.29 -22.17 15.36
CA ASN A 204 0.08 -22.17 14.54
C ASN A 204 0.33 -21.48 13.20
N ASN A 205 -0.25 -22.02 12.14
CA ASN A 205 -0.28 -21.38 10.83
C ASN A 205 -1.32 -20.25 10.85
N LEU A 206 -0.89 -19.05 10.45
CA LEU A 206 -1.75 -17.91 10.20
C LEU A 206 -2.23 -17.96 8.75
N ASN A 207 -3.43 -17.44 8.51
CA ASN A 207 -3.93 -17.23 7.15
C ASN A 207 -3.18 -16.09 6.45
N ASN A 208 -2.69 -15.13 7.25
CA ASN A 208 -1.95 -13.96 6.79
C ASN A 208 -0.45 -14.11 6.99
N HIS A 209 0.28 -13.29 6.25
CA HIS A 209 1.67 -12.99 6.55
C HIS A 209 1.74 -11.74 7.41
N PHE A 210 2.75 -11.63 8.27
CA PHE A 210 3.08 -10.37 8.93
C PHE A 210 4.54 -10.01 8.68
N VAL A 211 4.82 -8.70 8.68
CA VAL A 211 6.17 -8.18 8.51
C VAL A 211 7.00 -8.49 9.76
N VAL A 212 8.08 -9.25 9.60
CA VAL A 212 9.00 -9.60 10.69
C VAL A 212 10.24 -8.72 10.68
N THR A 213 10.79 -8.48 9.50
CA THR A 213 12.03 -7.73 9.34
C THR A 213 12.10 -7.07 7.97
N SER A 214 12.96 -6.07 7.81
CA SER A 214 13.29 -5.44 6.54
C SER A 214 14.75 -5.00 6.58
N TYR A 215 15.46 -5.15 5.47
CA TYR A 215 16.86 -4.75 5.36
C TYR A 215 17.32 -4.55 3.92
N GLU A 216 18.36 -3.75 3.77
CA GLU A 216 19.08 -3.55 2.52
C GLU A 216 20.03 -4.73 2.27
N ARG A 217 20.07 -5.24 1.04
CA ARG A 217 20.87 -6.41 0.64
C ARG A 217 22.27 -6.08 0.13
N ASP A 218 22.53 -4.87 -0.37
CA ASP A 218 23.82 -4.60 -1.01
C ASP A 218 24.95 -4.63 -0.01
N GLU A 219 25.83 -5.61 -0.20
CA GLU A 219 27.19 -5.56 0.29
C GLU A 219 27.94 -4.33 -0.22
N LYS A 220 27.57 -3.73 -1.35
CA LYS A 220 28.22 -2.52 -1.89
C LYS A 220 27.92 -1.25 -1.10
N ALA A 221 26.67 -1.05 -0.65
CA ALA A 221 26.30 0.05 0.25
C ALA A 221 26.88 -0.15 1.66
N LEU A 222 27.10 -1.41 2.06
CA LEU A 222 27.83 -1.77 3.28
C LEU A 222 29.36 -1.64 3.13
N ARG A 223 29.92 -1.91 1.93
CA ARG A 223 31.36 -1.83 1.60
C ARG A 223 31.84 -0.42 1.28
N GLU A 224 31.02 0.45 0.72
CA GLU A 224 31.36 1.87 0.55
C GLU A 224 31.61 2.57 1.91
N LEU A 225 31.10 1.98 3.00
CA LEU A 225 31.39 2.37 4.39
C LEU A 225 32.66 1.67 4.95
N GLU A 226 32.98 0.44 4.54
CA GLU A 226 34.26 -0.21 4.85
C GLU A 226 35.46 0.40 4.09
N THR A 227 35.23 1.05 2.94
CA THR A 227 36.28 1.68 2.11
C THR A 227 36.38 3.19 2.27
N LYS A 228 35.89 3.78 3.37
CA LYS A 228 36.58 4.95 3.92
C LYS A 228 37.68 4.40 4.81
N PRO A 229 38.95 4.36 4.36
CA PRO A 229 40.02 3.89 5.21
C PRO A 229 39.97 4.72 6.51
N PRO A 230 40.12 4.11 7.70
CA PRO A 230 40.55 4.90 8.84
C PRO A 230 41.79 5.66 8.38
N LEU A 231 41.87 6.95 8.73
CA LEU A 231 43.08 7.76 8.61
C LEU A 231 44.31 6.87 8.71
N SER A 232 45.13 6.89 7.65
CA SER A 232 46.37 6.13 7.49
C SER A 232 46.93 5.64 8.82
N ASN A 233 46.72 4.37 9.14
CA ASN A 233 47.58 3.70 10.09
C ASN A 233 48.80 3.26 9.30
N ASP A 234 49.74 4.18 9.12
CA ASP A 234 51.11 3.87 8.72
C ASP A 234 51.75 3.06 9.85
N TYR A 235 51.44 1.76 9.88
CA TYR A 235 52.15 0.77 10.65
C TYR A 235 52.92 -0.14 9.71
N LYS A 236 53.93 0.45 9.08
CA LYS A 236 55.13 -0.24 8.62
C LYS A 236 56.30 0.71 8.81
N ASP A 237 57.09 0.49 9.85
CA ASP A 237 58.51 0.48 9.58
C ASP A 237 59.30 -0.47 10.49
N ASN A 238 60.03 -1.34 9.83
CA ASN A 238 61.15 -2.11 10.35
C ASN A 238 62.39 -1.50 9.70
N SER A 239 63.39 -1.22 10.55
CA SER A 239 64.81 -1.08 10.23
C SER A 239 65.30 0.19 9.51
N ASN A 240 65.82 1.08 10.35
CA ASN A 240 67.25 1.45 10.46
C ASN A 240 67.90 2.49 9.51
N TYR A 241 68.56 3.44 10.19
CA TYR A 241 69.66 4.33 9.82
C TYR A 241 69.40 5.68 9.13
N SER A 242 69.64 6.71 9.97
CA SER A 242 70.60 7.81 9.74
C SER A 242 70.12 9.14 9.16
N ALA A 243 70.09 10.11 10.09
CA ALA A 243 70.87 11.36 10.05
C ALA A 243 70.18 12.65 9.54
N LEU A 244 70.01 13.56 10.52
CA LEU A 244 70.27 15.02 10.48
C LEU A 244 69.28 15.88 9.64
N ASN A 245 68.64 16.94 10.12
CA ASN A 245 69.11 18.01 11.01
C ASN A 245 67.95 18.73 11.74
N LEU A 246 68.34 19.36 12.86
CA LEU A 246 67.58 20.29 13.70
C LEU A 246 67.55 21.73 13.14
N ASN A 247 66.73 22.55 13.81
CA ASN A 247 66.41 23.99 13.68
C ASN A 247 65.24 24.31 12.74
N GLU A 248 64.19 25.03 13.14
CA GLU A 248 64.14 26.18 14.07
C GLU A 248 62.73 26.43 14.66
N ASN A 249 62.67 27.27 15.70
CA ASN A 249 61.55 27.51 16.62
C ASN A 249 60.46 28.50 16.11
N ASN A 250 59.18 28.15 16.34
CA ASN A 250 58.01 28.91 16.90
C ASN A 250 57.87 30.46 16.74
N PRO A 251 56.72 31.11 17.10
CA PRO A 251 55.30 30.70 17.23
C PRO A 251 54.29 31.75 16.67
N THR A 252 53.00 31.41 16.52
CA THR A 252 51.93 32.43 16.63
C THR A 252 50.68 31.86 17.30
N LYS A 253 50.24 32.56 18.35
CA LYS A 253 49.07 32.32 19.20
C LYS A 253 48.01 33.39 18.89
N GLU A 254 46.78 33.14 19.36
CA GLU A 254 45.57 34.02 19.37
C GLU A 254 44.58 33.81 18.21
N SER A 255 43.26 33.69 18.41
CA SER A 255 42.40 33.88 19.57
C SER A 255 41.07 33.10 19.39
N LEU A 256 40.51 32.61 20.49
CA LEU A 256 39.17 32.05 20.62
C LEU A 256 38.27 33.14 21.22
N THR A 257 37.23 33.60 20.52
CA THR A 257 36.04 34.22 21.15
C THR A 257 34.89 34.42 20.15
N SER A 258 33.86 33.58 20.26
CA SER A 258 32.44 33.97 20.36
C SER A 258 31.59 32.70 20.28
N GLN A 259 31.10 32.22 21.43
CA GLN A 259 29.99 31.27 21.49
C GLN A 259 28.81 32.01 22.13
N GLU A 260 27.71 32.11 21.41
CA GLU A 260 26.41 32.47 21.99
C GLU A 260 26.04 31.42 23.06
N PRO A 261 25.40 31.81 24.17
CA PRO A 261 25.13 30.89 25.26
C PRO A 261 24.18 29.78 24.79
N PRO A 262 24.49 28.49 25.06
CA PRO A 262 23.61 27.39 24.72
C PRO A 262 22.32 27.48 25.54
N LEU A 263 21.18 27.61 24.86
CA LEU A 263 19.85 27.57 25.47
C LEU A 263 19.72 26.36 26.39
N SER A 264 19.18 26.58 27.59
CA SER A 264 19.01 25.56 28.62
C SER A 264 18.16 24.40 28.09
N ILE A 265 18.44 23.18 28.56
CA ILE A 265 17.68 21.95 28.20
C ILE A 265 16.16 22.16 28.40
N LEU A 266 15.78 23.00 29.36
CA LEU A 266 14.39 23.37 29.63
C LEU A 266 13.77 24.23 28.51
N GLU A 267 14.52 25.17 27.92
CA GLU A 267 14.06 26.02 26.83
C GLU A 267 13.88 25.22 25.53
N LYS A 268 14.78 24.28 25.26
CA LYS A 268 14.66 23.35 24.11
C LYS A 268 13.43 22.45 24.23
N SER A 269 13.17 21.92 25.43
CA SER A 269 12.00 21.08 25.70
C SER A 269 10.68 21.85 25.57
N GLN A 270 10.64 23.12 26.01
CA GLN A 270 9.47 23.97 25.86
C GLN A 270 9.19 24.34 24.41
N LEU A 271 10.24 24.62 23.62
CA LEU A 271 10.10 24.92 22.19
C LEU A 271 9.62 23.70 21.39
N GLU A 272 10.11 22.51 21.71
CA GLU A 272 9.68 21.26 21.07
C GLU A 272 8.22 20.92 21.42
N LYS A 273 7.80 21.16 22.66
CA LYS A 273 6.40 21.00 23.09
C LYS A 273 5.46 21.98 22.37
N GLN A 274 5.89 23.22 22.15
CA GLN A 274 5.12 24.21 21.38
C GLN A 274 5.00 23.83 19.91
N LYS A 275 6.10 23.40 19.27
CA LYS A 275 6.10 22.93 17.87
C LYS A 275 5.20 21.71 17.68
N LYS A 276 5.23 20.76 18.63
CA LYS A 276 4.35 19.58 18.60
C LYS A 276 2.87 19.99 18.68
N LEU A 277 2.53 20.90 19.59
CA LEU A 277 1.17 21.40 19.75
C LEU A 277 0.67 22.17 18.52
N GLU A 278 1.54 22.96 17.88
CA GLU A 278 1.23 23.68 16.65
C GLU A 278 1.01 22.73 15.46
N SER A 279 1.86 21.70 15.32
CA SER A 279 1.70 20.67 14.29
C SER A 279 0.39 19.87 14.45
N GLU A 280 -0.02 19.60 15.69
CA GLU A 280 -1.28 18.90 15.99
C GLU A 280 -2.50 19.77 15.67
N ARG A 281 -2.44 21.08 15.93
CA ARG A 281 -3.49 22.03 15.52
C ARG A 281 -3.59 22.13 14.00
N LEU A 282 -2.46 22.19 13.28
CA LEU A 282 -2.43 22.22 11.82
C LEU A 282 -3.04 20.95 11.22
N ALA A 283 -2.63 19.78 11.70
CA ALA A 283 -3.18 18.49 11.24
C ALA A 283 -4.69 18.37 11.49
N LYS A 284 -5.18 18.88 12.63
CA LYS A 284 -6.62 18.90 12.95
C LYS A 284 -7.39 19.86 12.03
N ALA A 285 -6.84 21.03 11.75
CA ALA A 285 -7.45 22.02 10.84
C ALA A 285 -7.49 21.51 9.39
N GLU A 286 -6.47 20.77 8.95
CA GLU A 286 -6.40 20.18 7.62
C GLU A 286 -7.42 19.05 7.44
N LYS A 287 -7.55 18.16 8.44
CA LYS A 287 -8.61 17.13 8.47
C LYS A 287 -10.01 17.75 8.42
N GLU A 288 -10.25 18.82 9.15
CA GLU A 288 -11.55 19.51 9.16
C GLU A 288 -11.85 20.19 7.81
N ARG A 289 -10.84 20.75 7.14
CA ARG A 289 -10.97 21.28 5.77
C ARG A 289 -11.27 20.18 4.76
N ALA A 290 -10.56 19.06 4.82
CA ALA A 290 -10.79 17.92 3.93
C ALA A 290 -12.21 17.35 4.08
N GLN A 291 -12.71 17.24 5.32
CA GLN A 291 -14.07 16.80 5.58
C GLN A 291 -15.11 17.79 5.02
N LYS A 292 -14.91 19.10 5.20
CA LYS A 292 -15.81 20.12 4.62
C LYS A 292 -15.84 20.10 3.09
N ILE A 293 -14.71 19.81 2.45
CA ILE A 293 -14.64 19.66 0.99
C ILE A 293 -15.44 18.43 0.55
N LYS A 294 -15.22 17.28 1.20
CA LYS A 294 -15.93 16.04 0.91
C LYS A 294 -17.45 16.18 1.09
N ASP A 295 -17.89 16.80 2.18
CA ASP A 295 -19.31 17.05 2.45
C ASP A 295 -19.93 18.01 1.41
N LYS A 296 -19.16 18.98 0.91
CA LYS A 296 -19.60 19.93 -0.12
C LYS A 296 -19.71 19.26 -1.49
N GLU A 297 -18.75 18.40 -1.85
CA GLU A 297 -18.78 17.59 -3.08
C GLU A 297 -19.94 16.59 -3.06
N GLU A 298 -20.17 15.91 -1.93
CA GLU A 298 -21.27 14.97 -1.80
C GLU A 298 -22.63 15.67 -1.89
N LYS A 299 -22.78 16.86 -1.28
CA LYS A 299 -23.98 17.70 -1.43
C LYS A 299 -24.18 18.14 -2.88
N LYS A 300 -23.11 18.51 -3.58
CA LYS A 300 -23.18 18.92 -5.00
C LYS A 300 -23.59 17.75 -5.89
N LEU A 301 -23.01 16.57 -5.68
CA LEU A 301 -23.36 15.35 -6.42
C LEU A 301 -24.81 14.92 -6.16
N LYS A 302 -25.28 14.97 -4.91
CA LYS A 302 -26.67 14.68 -4.57
C LYS A 302 -27.64 15.68 -5.20
N ALA A 303 -27.27 16.97 -5.27
CA ALA A 303 -28.06 17.99 -5.94
C ALA A 303 -28.12 17.78 -7.47
N GLU A 304 -26.98 17.42 -8.09
CA GLU A 304 -26.86 17.09 -9.52
C GLU A 304 -27.75 15.90 -9.89
N ILE A 305 -27.69 14.81 -9.11
CA ILE A 305 -28.51 13.61 -9.32
C ILE A 305 -30.00 13.94 -9.17
N ARG A 306 -30.37 14.78 -8.19
CA ARG A 306 -31.75 15.22 -8.00
C ARG A 306 -32.25 16.10 -9.14
N ALA A 307 -31.40 16.99 -9.65
CA ALA A 307 -31.71 17.83 -10.81
C ALA A 307 -31.89 16.99 -12.09
N GLN A 308 -31.01 16.02 -12.35
CA GLN A 308 -31.14 15.09 -13.48
C GLN A 308 -32.42 14.25 -13.39
N LYS A 309 -32.74 13.73 -12.21
CA LYS A 309 -33.96 12.95 -11.98
C LYS A 309 -35.22 13.79 -12.20
N ASN A 310 -35.22 15.04 -11.76
CA ASN A 310 -36.35 15.95 -11.96
C ASN A 310 -36.47 16.42 -13.42
N ALA A 311 -35.36 16.64 -14.13
CA ALA A 311 -35.34 17.04 -15.53
C ALA A 311 -35.80 15.93 -16.50
N THR A 312 -35.74 14.67 -16.05
CA THR A 312 -36.18 13.48 -16.80
C THR A 312 -37.56 12.98 -16.38
N LEU A 313 -38.15 13.53 -15.32
CA LEU A 313 -39.52 13.24 -14.89
C LEU A 313 -40.51 13.83 -15.91
N GLY A 314 -41.33 12.98 -16.53
CA GLY A 314 -42.40 13.41 -17.45
C GLY A 314 -42.00 13.56 -18.92
N LYS A 315 -40.73 13.36 -19.31
CA LYS A 315 -40.31 13.31 -20.73
C LYS A 315 -40.43 11.88 -21.30
N SER A 316 -40.96 11.76 -22.52
CA SER A 316 -41.01 10.50 -23.26
C SER A 316 -39.60 9.97 -23.55
N GLU A 317 -39.41 8.65 -23.68
CA GLU A 317 -38.09 8.05 -23.87
C GLU A 317 -37.39 8.46 -25.19
N LEU A 318 -38.13 9.05 -26.14
CA LEU A 318 -37.62 9.51 -27.44
C LEU A 318 -36.95 10.88 -27.41
N ASP A 319 -37.21 11.69 -26.37
CA ASP A 319 -36.70 13.06 -26.24
C ASP A 319 -35.44 13.17 -25.35
N ARG A 320 -34.87 12.01 -24.98
CA ARG A 320 -33.72 11.92 -24.07
C ARG A 320 -32.43 11.83 -24.88
N GLU A 321 -31.71 12.95 -25.01
CA GLU A 321 -30.36 12.96 -25.59
C GLU A 321 -29.37 12.28 -24.63
N ILE A 322 -28.67 11.26 -25.15
CA ILE A 322 -27.62 10.55 -24.45
C ILE A 322 -26.29 11.00 -25.07
N SER A 323 -25.45 11.69 -24.29
CA SER A 323 -24.10 12.04 -24.72
C SER A 323 -23.22 10.77 -24.82
N LYS A 324 -22.55 10.60 -25.96
CA LYS A 324 -21.55 9.53 -26.17
C LYS A 324 -20.37 9.78 -25.22
N SER A 325 -20.08 8.82 -24.35
CA SER A 325 -18.79 8.78 -23.64
C SER A 325 -17.68 8.29 -24.58
N GLU A 326 -16.47 8.81 -24.38
CA GLU A 326 -15.29 8.47 -25.19
C GLU A 326 -14.98 6.96 -25.19
N ASN A 327 -14.47 6.48 -26.32
CA ASN A 327 -14.16 5.07 -26.58
C ASN A 327 -13.11 4.55 -25.59
N ILE A 328 -13.43 3.43 -24.93
CA ILE A 328 -12.47 2.67 -24.14
C ILE A 328 -11.60 1.86 -25.12
N PRO A 329 -10.27 2.06 -25.16
CA PRO A 329 -9.40 1.29 -26.04
C PRO A 329 -9.29 -0.16 -25.55
N TYR A 330 -9.51 -1.10 -26.46
CA TYR A 330 -9.31 -2.54 -26.26
C TYR A 330 -8.04 -2.96 -27.04
N LYS A 331 -7.13 -3.70 -26.39
CA LYS A 331 -5.97 -4.30 -27.07
C LYS A 331 -6.39 -5.67 -27.62
N GLU A 332 -6.12 -5.88 -28.91
CA GLU A 332 -6.29 -7.15 -29.63
C GLU A 332 -5.44 -8.28 -29.07
#